data_AF-A0A2T0MSH0-F1
#
_entry.id   AF-A0A2T0MSH0-F1
#
_cell.length_a   1.000
_cell.length_b   1.000
_cell.length_c   1.000
_cell.angle_alpha   90.00
_cell.angle_beta   90.00
_cell.angle_gamma   90.00
#
_symmetry.space_group_name_H-M   'P 1'
#
loop_
_entity.id
_entity.type
_entity.pdbx_description
1 polymer ?
#
loop_
_entity_poly.entity_id
_entity_poly.type
_entity_poly.pdbx_seq_one_letter_code
_entity_poly.pdbx_strand_id
1 'polypeptide(L)'
;MLTTQSTSIQFLLSAGRQYITPPHGRGYTWEVSQLKFFWEDLSSHSQSFSEMQGPFMGTMILQSPKDSDGTRWIIVDGQNRLMTAMVGLCAIRDHFPDLFVDIGCDIIPLEADRAALHAITEGRRDAMSASTSITRAYDFFRKQVATLDRDTAANVARVILSCPVVAFEVDDDFSSRVLSRFYDYDPRTLRSLIIDDESASDVIALANRRKQVGIFRRYLEDDDYFLQEASRLSDSGKKELVWQKFFERNPWILGASLAGQLLTSWNPTQLEQIVAGASVAGSGKRVDALLRTSGVIKSMVLAEIKTHDTPLLQREYRSGCWGPSEHLAGGIVQLQGTVYRAIQSIGEQLHDRDDDGADIPGADTYLIRPKSYLVIGQLSSLLGQSGGVHADKLRSFELFRRHIIEPEIVTFDELLARAEAIAGIKPL
;
A
#
# COMPACT_ATOMS: atom_id res chain seq x y z
N MET A 1 -21.13 -3.70 -1.47
CA MET A 1 -20.09 -4.71 -1.15
C MET A 1 -18.78 -4.23 -1.76
N LEU A 2 -17.62 -4.50 -1.15
CA LEU A 2 -16.31 -4.21 -1.76
C LEU A 2 -15.75 -5.54 -2.28
N THR A 3 -15.71 -5.71 -3.59
CA THR A 3 -15.17 -6.91 -4.23
C THR A 3 -13.78 -6.61 -4.78
N THR A 4 -12.82 -7.45 -4.43
CA THR A 4 -11.45 -7.36 -4.95
C THR A 4 -11.25 -8.37 -6.06
N GLN A 5 -10.75 -7.90 -7.20
CA GLN A 5 -10.40 -8.77 -8.31
C GLN A 5 -8.99 -8.46 -8.79
N SER A 6 -8.13 -9.49 -8.83
CA SER A 6 -6.85 -9.39 -9.52
C SER A 6 -7.10 -9.55 -11.02
N THR A 7 -6.64 -8.59 -11.80
CA THR A 7 -6.85 -8.52 -13.25
C THR A 7 -5.60 -7.98 -13.95
N SER A 8 -5.67 -7.73 -15.26
CA SER A 8 -4.60 -7.16 -16.07
C SER A 8 -5.05 -5.91 -16.83
N ILE A 9 -4.09 -5.11 -17.30
CA ILE A 9 -4.37 -4.00 -18.21
C ILE A 9 -5.08 -4.49 -19.47
N GLN A 10 -4.72 -5.66 -20.02
CA GLN A 10 -5.42 -6.25 -21.15
C GLN A 10 -6.90 -6.47 -20.86
N PHE A 11 -7.24 -6.99 -19.68
CA PHE A 11 -8.64 -7.18 -19.30
C PHE A 11 -9.37 -5.84 -19.16
N LEU A 12 -8.71 -4.82 -18.60
CA LEU A 12 -9.30 -3.49 -18.48
C LEU A 12 -9.52 -2.84 -19.85
N LEU A 13 -8.57 -2.97 -20.78
CA LEU A 13 -8.63 -2.39 -22.13
C LEU A 13 -9.42 -3.24 -23.14
N SER A 14 -9.92 -4.41 -22.74
CA SER A 14 -10.67 -5.33 -23.61
C SER A 14 -12.02 -4.76 -24.07
N ALA A 15 -12.49 -5.23 -25.23
CA ALA A 15 -13.64 -4.67 -25.94
C ALA A 15 -14.94 -4.68 -25.12
N GLY A 16 -15.63 -3.53 -25.11
CA GLY A 16 -17.00 -3.40 -24.58
C GLY A 16 -17.13 -2.68 -23.24
N ARG A 17 -16.03 -2.15 -22.67
CA ARG A 17 -16.04 -1.32 -21.46
C ARG A 17 -15.73 0.14 -21.76
N GLN A 18 -16.45 1.03 -21.08
CA GLN A 18 -16.28 2.47 -21.11
C GLN A 18 -15.91 2.95 -19.71
N TYR A 19 -14.78 3.64 -19.59
CA TYR A 19 -14.29 4.17 -18.33
C TYR A 19 -14.44 5.68 -18.30
N ILE A 20 -15.08 6.21 -17.26
CA ILE A 20 -15.43 7.62 -17.13
C ILE A 20 -14.67 8.20 -15.95
N THR A 21 -13.99 9.32 -16.18
CA THR A 21 -13.42 10.12 -15.10
C THR A 21 -14.52 10.87 -14.36
N PRO A 22 -14.50 10.93 -13.00
CA PRO A 22 -15.47 11.69 -12.22
C PRO A 22 -15.54 13.18 -12.65
N PRO A 23 -16.71 13.83 -12.57
CA PRO A 23 -16.87 15.25 -12.95
C PRO A 23 -15.97 16.22 -12.18
N HIS A 24 -15.60 15.86 -10.94
CA HIS A 24 -14.69 16.62 -10.08
C HIS A 24 -13.24 16.11 -10.12
N GLY A 25 -12.92 15.23 -11.07
CA GLY A 25 -11.57 14.70 -11.25
C GLY A 25 -10.56 15.77 -11.70
N ARG A 26 -9.29 15.38 -11.82
CA ARG A 26 -8.27 16.20 -12.48
C ARG A 26 -8.02 15.62 -13.88
N GLY A 27 -7.65 16.48 -14.82
CA GLY A 27 -7.14 16.04 -16.12
C GLY A 27 -5.85 15.22 -15.98
N TYR A 28 -5.29 14.80 -17.10
CA TYR A 28 -4.03 14.07 -17.14
C TYR A 28 -2.89 14.91 -16.51
N THR A 29 -2.25 14.40 -15.46
CA THR A 29 -1.23 15.17 -14.70
C THR A 29 0.17 14.60 -14.78
N TRP A 30 0.41 13.48 -15.49
CA TRP A 30 1.74 12.89 -15.49
C TRP A 30 2.77 13.74 -16.23
N GLU A 31 3.92 13.96 -15.59
CA GLU A 31 5.06 14.72 -16.12
C GLU A 31 6.10 13.82 -16.81
N VAL A 32 7.02 14.43 -17.55
CA VAL A 32 8.07 13.72 -18.31
C VAL A 32 8.93 12.81 -17.43
N SER A 33 9.19 13.20 -16.18
CA SER A 33 9.93 12.37 -15.21
C SER A 33 9.22 11.04 -14.96
N GLN A 34 7.91 11.07 -14.72
CA GLN A 34 7.09 9.87 -14.48
C GLN A 34 6.99 9.00 -15.72
N LEU A 35 6.83 9.61 -16.90
CA LEU A 35 6.83 8.89 -18.17
C LEU A 35 8.14 8.16 -18.42
N LYS A 36 9.27 8.79 -18.07
CA LYS A 36 10.59 8.18 -18.16
C LYS A 36 10.73 6.99 -17.24
N PHE A 37 10.33 7.11 -15.97
CA PHE A 37 10.36 5.97 -15.03
C PHE A 37 9.47 4.82 -15.48
N PHE A 38 8.23 5.13 -15.87
CA PHE A 38 7.31 4.12 -16.38
C PHE A 38 7.90 3.39 -17.60
N TRP A 39 8.51 4.12 -18.53
CA TRP A 39 9.16 3.53 -19.70
C TRP A 39 10.38 2.67 -19.36
N GLU A 40 11.23 3.12 -18.44
CA GLU A 40 12.40 2.36 -17.96
C GLU A 40 11.96 1.05 -17.28
N ASP A 41 10.90 1.09 -16.48
CA ASP A 41 10.35 -0.08 -15.80
C ASP A 41 9.82 -1.10 -16.83
N LEU A 42 9.02 -0.66 -17.81
CA LEU A 42 8.55 -1.51 -18.91
C LEU A 42 9.70 -2.11 -19.73
N SER A 43 10.73 -1.31 -20.02
CA SER A 43 11.88 -1.73 -20.82
C SER A 43 12.76 -2.74 -20.08
N SER A 44 12.89 -2.62 -18.76
CA SER A 44 13.63 -3.60 -17.96
C SER A 44 12.94 -4.97 -17.96
N HIS A 45 11.60 -4.98 -17.87
CA HIS A 45 10.80 -6.20 -17.89
C HIS A 45 10.65 -6.81 -19.29
N SER A 46 10.77 -6.01 -20.36
CA SER A 46 10.74 -6.53 -21.74
C SER A 46 11.99 -7.33 -22.11
N GLN A 47 13.12 -7.08 -21.44
CA GLN A 47 14.38 -7.83 -21.64
C GLN A 47 14.38 -9.21 -20.95
N SER A 48 13.55 -9.40 -19.92
CA SER A 48 13.51 -10.63 -19.09
C SER A 48 12.12 -11.29 -19.08
N PHE A 49 11.33 -11.09 -20.14
CA PHE A 49 9.91 -11.41 -20.18
C PHE A 49 9.61 -12.87 -19.77
N SER A 50 8.97 -13.03 -18.60
CA SER A 50 8.24 -14.23 -18.23
C SER A 50 6.78 -13.85 -18.02
N GLU A 51 5.84 -14.65 -18.55
CA GLU A 51 4.39 -14.37 -18.53
C GLU A 51 3.80 -14.19 -17.11
N MET A 52 4.57 -14.49 -16.06
CA MET A 52 4.16 -14.36 -14.65
C MET A 52 4.74 -13.14 -13.91
N GLN A 53 5.54 -12.27 -14.54
CA GLN A 53 6.22 -11.14 -13.87
C GLN A 53 6.21 -9.84 -14.71
N GLY A 54 5.02 -9.30 -15.00
CA GLY A 54 4.90 -7.92 -15.50
C GLY A 54 5.07 -6.89 -14.36
N PRO A 55 5.51 -5.65 -14.66
CA PRO A 55 5.57 -4.58 -13.66
C PRO A 55 4.17 -4.26 -13.15
N PHE A 56 3.98 -4.32 -11.84
CA PHE A 56 2.69 -4.01 -11.20
C PHE A 56 2.35 -2.52 -11.36
N MET A 57 1.19 -2.20 -11.95
CA MET A 57 0.72 -0.82 -12.15
C MET A 57 -0.05 -0.25 -10.95
N GLY A 58 -0.01 -0.90 -9.78
CA GLY A 58 -0.74 -0.45 -8.59
C GLY A 58 -2.20 -0.91 -8.56
N THR A 59 -2.94 -0.38 -7.59
CA THR A 59 -4.36 -0.66 -7.38
C THR A 59 -5.23 0.27 -8.22
N MET A 60 -6.31 -0.22 -8.81
CA MET A 60 -7.32 0.62 -9.45
C MET A 60 -8.63 0.54 -8.68
N ILE A 61 -9.29 1.67 -8.50
CA ILE A 61 -10.61 1.70 -7.86
C ILE A 61 -11.63 2.04 -8.94
N LEU A 62 -12.54 1.09 -9.17
CA LEU A 62 -13.57 1.17 -10.20
C LEU A 62 -14.95 1.11 -9.53
N GLN A 63 -15.85 1.98 -9.98
CA GLN A 63 -17.24 1.98 -9.52
C GLN A 63 -18.16 1.72 -10.71
N SER A 64 -19.08 0.76 -10.56
CA SER A 64 -20.14 0.52 -11.53
C SER A 64 -21.38 1.34 -11.16
N PRO A 65 -21.89 2.24 -12.01
CA PRO A 65 -23.16 2.93 -11.77
C PRO A 65 -24.34 1.93 -11.75
N LYS A 66 -25.34 2.16 -10.88
CA LYS A 66 -26.55 1.32 -10.77
C LYS A 66 -27.33 1.17 -12.08
N ASP A 67 -27.29 2.20 -12.93
CA ASP A 67 -28.03 2.25 -14.21
C ASP A 67 -27.17 1.84 -15.43
N SER A 68 -26.05 1.16 -15.22
CA SER A 68 -25.17 0.73 -16.31
C SER A 68 -25.39 -0.75 -16.66
N ASP A 69 -25.32 -1.08 -17.95
CA ASP A 69 -25.41 -2.46 -18.46
C ASP A 69 -24.14 -3.30 -18.15
N GLY A 70 -23.38 -2.96 -17.10
CA GLY A 70 -22.06 -3.54 -16.79
C GLY A 70 -20.92 -3.08 -17.71
N THR A 71 -21.23 -2.20 -18.66
CA THR A 71 -20.30 -1.69 -19.67
C THR A 71 -19.67 -0.36 -19.27
N ARG A 72 -20.28 0.42 -18.38
CA ARG A 72 -19.73 1.72 -17.94
C ARG A 72 -19.18 1.66 -16.52
N TRP A 73 -17.98 2.18 -16.36
CA TRP A 73 -17.23 2.17 -15.10
C TRP A 73 -16.72 3.58 -14.81
N ILE A 74 -16.77 4.01 -13.55
CA ILE A 74 -16.17 5.26 -13.10
C ILE A 74 -14.81 4.94 -12.51
N ILE A 75 -13.76 5.61 -12.98
CA ILE A 75 -12.41 5.47 -12.42
C ILE A 75 -12.28 6.41 -11.23
N VAL A 76 -12.32 5.86 -10.01
CA VAL A 76 -12.13 6.63 -8.78
C VAL A 76 -10.64 6.88 -8.53
N ASP A 77 -9.79 5.88 -8.82
CA ASP A 77 -8.34 5.96 -8.74
C ASP A 77 -7.64 5.14 -9.86
N GLY A 78 -6.44 5.55 -10.26
CA GLY A 78 -5.66 4.90 -11.32
C GLY A 78 -5.90 5.46 -12.73
N GLN A 79 -6.59 6.60 -12.84
CA GLN A 79 -6.94 7.24 -14.11
C GLN A 79 -5.71 7.54 -14.98
N ASN A 80 -4.68 8.18 -14.41
CA ASN A 80 -3.45 8.50 -15.15
C ASN A 80 -2.74 7.24 -15.63
N ARG A 81 -2.62 6.21 -14.78
CA ARG A 81 -1.95 4.94 -15.14
C ARG A 81 -2.62 4.26 -16.33
N LEU A 82 -3.95 4.16 -16.32
CA LEU A 82 -4.71 3.56 -17.43
C LEU A 82 -4.58 4.40 -18.70
N MET A 83 -4.68 5.74 -18.61
CA MET A 83 -4.49 6.63 -19.76
C MET A 83 -3.07 6.55 -20.32
N THR A 84 -2.04 6.52 -19.47
CA THR A 84 -0.64 6.41 -19.89
C THR A 84 -0.37 5.06 -20.57
N ALA A 85 -0.89 3.96 -20.02
CA ALA A 85 -0.79 2.64 -20.64
C ALA A 85 -1.43 2.64 -22.04
N MET A 86 -2.64 3.19 -22.16
CA MET A 86 -3.34 3.32 -23.45
C MET A 86 -2.57 4.19 -24.45
N VAL A 87 -2.04 5.33 -24.01
CA VAL A 87 -1.26 6.25 -24.85
C VAL A 87 0.05 5.61 -25.32
N GLY A 88 0.74 4.85 -24.45
CA GLY A 88 1.92 4.07 -24.81
C GLY A 88 1.61 3.00 -25.86
N LEU A 89 0.52 2.25 -25.68
CA LEU A 89 0.03 1.27 -26.64
C LEU A 89 -0.34 1.90 -27.99
N CYS A 90 -1.00 3.06 -28.00
CA CYS A 90 -1.29 3.82 -29.22
C CYS A 90 -0.01 4.28 -29.91
N ALA A 91 1.01 4.73 -29.17
CA ALA A 91 2.29 5.14 -29.74
C ALA A 91 3.03 3.96 -30.40
N ILE A 92 2.94 2.75 -29.82
CA ILE A 92 3.47 1.51 -30.40
C ILE A 92 2.72 1.16 -31.68
N ARG A 93 1.38 1.09 -31.62
CA ARG A 93 0.52 0.84 -32.79
C ARG A 93 0.81 1.79 -33.94
N ASP A 94 0.96 3.08 -33.64
CA ASP A 94 1.18 4.12 -34.66
C ASP A 94 2.59 4.10 -35.26
N HIS A 95 3.55 3.46 -34.59
CA HIS A 95 4.90 3.25 -35.10
C HIS A 95 5.05 1.92 -35.84
N PHE A 96 4.39 0.87 -35.35
CA PHE A 96 4.39 -0.50 -35.89
C PHE A 96 2.94 -0.95 -36.14
N PRO A 97 2.31 -0.53 -37.25
CA PRO A 97 0.89 -0.79 -37.53
C PRO A 97 0.55 -2.28 -37.68
N ASP A 98 1.57 -3.11 -37.93
CA ASP A 98 1.49 -4.56 -38.06
C ASP A 98 1.50 -5.29 -36.71
N LEU A 99 1.86 -4.61 -35.61
CA LEU A 99 1.64 -5.11 -34.25
C LEU A 99 0.18 -4.88 -33.89
N PHE A 100 -0.62 -5.95 -33.93
CA PHE A 100 -2.01 -5.89 -33.48
C PHE A 100 -2.05 -5.65 -31.96
N VAL A 101 -2.44 -4.43 -31.59
CA VAL A 101 -2.69 -4.03 -30.21
C VAL A 101 -4.18 -3.74 -30.09
N ASP A 102 -4.93 -4.66 -29.49
CA ASP A 102 -6.37 -4.50 -29.28
C ASP A 102 -6.60 -3.47 -28.17
N ILE A 103 -7.10 -2.29 -28.55
CA ILE A 103 -7.51 -1.23 -27.64
C ILE A 103 -9.01 -1.05 -27.85
N GLY A 104 -9.80 -1.92 -27.25
CA GLY A 104 -11.26 -1.99 -27.43
C GLY A 104 -12.06 -1.18 -26.41
N CYS A 105 -11.39 -0.49 -25.48
CA CYS A 105 -12.04 0.32 -24.45
C CYS A 105 -12.14 1.80 -24.84
N ASP A 106 -13.20 2.45 -24.36
CA ASP A 106 -13.38 3.90 -24.49
C ASP A 106 -13.12 4.57 -23.13
N ILE A 107 -12.01 5.31 -23.03
CA ILE A 107 -11.72 6.13 -21.83
C ILE A 107 -12.23 7.54 -22.10
N ILE A 108 -13.16 7.97 -21.28
CA ILE A 108 -13.75 9.30 -21.26
C ILE A 108 -13.06 10.13 -20.15
N PRO A 109 -12.04 10.94 -20.49
CA PRO A 109 -11.41 11.85 -19.54
C PRO A 109 -12.25 13.12 -19.37
N LEU A 110 -11.79 14.02 -18.50
CA LEU A 110 -12.31 15.38 -18.41
C LEU A 110 -12.20 16.13 -19.75
N GLU A 111 -13.06 17.13 -19.92
CA GLU A 111 -13.27 17.84 -21.18
C GLU A 111 -11.96 18.36 -21.82
N ALA A 112 -11.00 18.79 -21.00
CA ALA A 112 -9.70 19.29 -21.45
C ALA A 112 -8.83 18.26 -22.20
N ASP A 113 -8.89 16.98 -21.83
CA ASP A 113 -8.04 15.93 -22.42
C ASP A 113 -8.79 15.04 -23.44
N ARG A 114 -10.12 15.17 -23.50
CA ARG A 114 -11.01 14.31 -24.31
C ARG A 114 -10.68 14.35 -25.80
N ALA A 115 -10.57 15.54 -26.36
CA ALA A 115 -10.30 15.70 -27.79
C ALA A 115 -8.92 15.13 -28.17
N ALA A 116 -7.91 15.35 -27.33
CA ALA A 116 -6.56 14.86 -27.55
C ALA A 116 -6.48 13.33 -27.43
N LEU A 117 -7.11 12.75 -26.40
CA LEU A 117 -7.10 11.30 -26.20
C LEU A 117 -7.84 10.58 -27.33
N HIS A 118 -8.99 11.09 -27.75
CA HIS A 118 -9.77 10.55 -28.86
C HIS A 118 -8.99 10.61 -30.19
N ALA A 119 -8.27 11.71 -30.44
CA ALA A 119 -7.42 11.82 -31.61
C ALA A 119 -6.27 10.79 -31.60
N ILE A 120 -5.66 10.54 -30.43
CA ILE A 120 -4.61 9.52 -30.25
C ILE A 120 -5.18 8.11 -30.44
N THR A 121 -6.33 7.78 -29.86
CA THR A 121 -6.92 6.44 -29.97
C THR A 121 -7.37 6.11 -31.38
N GLU A 122 -7.78 7.08 -32.19
CA GLU A 122 -8.12 6.87 -33.61
C GLU A 122 -6.94 7.03 -34.58
N GLY A 123 -5.76 7.41 -34.09
CA GLY A 123 -4.59 7.68 -34.93
C GLY A 123 -4.73 8.94 -35.80
N ARG A 124 -5.65 9.85 -35.46
CA ARG A 124 -5.92 11.11 -36.20
C ARG A 124 -5.00 12.24 -35.75
N ARG A 125 -3.74 12.19 -36.21
CA ARG A 125 -2.67 13.14 -35.83
C ARG A 125 -3.00 14.60 -36.13
N ASP A 126 -3.64 14.86 -37.27
CA ASP A 126 -3.95 16.22 -37.73
C ASP A 126 -5.01 16.92 -36.87
N ALA A 127 -5.75 16.17 -36.05
CA ALA A 127 -6.77 16.67 -35.14
C ALA A 127 -6.22 17.07 -33.76
N MET A 128 -4.93 16.85 -33.48
CA MET A 128 -4.28 17.20 -32.22
C MET A 128 -3.91 18.70 -32.18
N SER A 129 -4.90 19.59 -32.07
CA SER A 129 -4.69 21.04 -32.26
C SER A 129 -4.18 21.81 -31.02
N ALA A 130 -4.03 21.18 -29.85
CA ALA A 130 -3.59 21.83 -28.61
C ALA A 130 -2.54 21.00 -27.85
N SER A 131 -1.47 21.66 -27.39
CA SER A 131 -0.44 21.06 -26.52
C SER A 131 -1.00 20.82 -25.11
N THR A 132 -1.58 19.64 -24.90
CA THR A 132 -2.05 19.18 -23.59
C THR A 132 -0.99 18.34 -22.89
N SER A 133 -1.21 17.98 -21.63
CA SER A 133 -0.33 17.04 -20.92
C SER A 133 -0.36 15.65 -21.56
N ILE A 134 -1.51 15.23 -22.10
CA ILE A 134 -1.64 13.92 -22.73
C ILE A 134 -0.99 13.86 -24.12
N THR A 135 -1.01 14.95 -24.92
CA THR A 135 -0.25 14.99 -26.17
C THR A 135 1.26 14.95 -25.91
N ARG A 136 1.74 15.63 -24.85
CA ARG A 136 3.15 15.54 -24.43
C ARG A 136 3.55 14.12 -24.03
N ALA A 137 2.65 13.38 -23.37
CA ALA A 137 2.89 11.98 -23.04
C ALA A 137 2.98 11.10 -24.29
N TYR A 138 2.08 11.30 -25.26
CA TYR A 138 2.15 10.60 -26.54
C TYR A 138 3.45 10.89 -27.30
N ASP A 139 3.85 12.17 -27.40
CA ASP A 139 5.10 12.58 -28.04
C ASP A 139 6.33 11.97 -27.37
N PHE A 140 6.30 11.86 -26.03
CA PHE A 140 7.35 11.18 -25.28
C PHE A 140 7.46 9.71 -25.68
N PHE A 141 6.37 8.94 -25.65
CA PHE A 141 6.42 7.53 -26.02
C PHE A 141 6.77 7.32 -27.48
N ARG A 142 6.30 8.18 -28.38
CA ARG A 142 6.70 8.16 -29.80
C ARG A 142 8.21 8.26 -29.98
N LYS A 143 8.87 9.15 -29.23
CA LYS A 143 10.33 9.28 -29.25
C LYS A 143 11.02 8.03 -28.73
N GLN A 144 10.48 7.41 -27.68
CA GLN A 144 11.06 6.19 -27.12
C GLN A 144 10.83 4.97 -28.03
N VAL A 145 9.62 4.78 -28.56
CA VAL A 145 9.29 3.68 -29.47
C VAL A 145 10.13 3.76 -30.75
N ALA A 146 10.45 4.97 -31.24
CA ALA A 146 11.29 5.17 -32.40
C ALA A 146 12.75 4.69 -32.23
N THR A 147 13.20 4.42 -31.00
CA THR A 147 14.53 3.85 -30.74
C THR A 147 14.51 2.32 -30.64
N LEU A 148 13.33 1.68 -30.65
CA LEU A 148 13.18 0.25 -30.50
C LEU A 148 13.12 -0.46 -31.86
N ASP A 149 13.61 -1.70 -31.90
CA ASP A 149 13.23 -2.64 -32.95
C ASP A 149 11.81 -3.19 -32.72
N ARG A 150 11.27 -3.85 -33.74
CA ARG A 150 9.91 -4.40 -33.74
C ARG A 150 9.67 -5.43 -32.64
N ASP A 151 10.63 -6.32 -32.40
CA ASP A 151 10.46 -7.42 -31.43
C ASP A 151 10.51 -6.88 -30.00
N THR A 152 11.41 -5.92 -29.74
CA THR A 152 11.47 -5.20 -28.48
C THR A 152 10.18 -4.40 -28.24
N ALA A 153 9.66 -3.71 -29.26
CA ALA A 153 8.38 -2.99 -29.16
C ALA A 153 7.20 -3.94 -28.90
N ALA A 154 7.18 -5.13 -29.52
CA ALA A 154 6.18 -6.16 -29.28
C ALA A 154 6.25 -6.68 -27.83
N ASN A 155 7.46 -6.89 -27.29
CA ASN A 155 7.64 -7.30 -25.90
C ASN A 155 7.18 -6.21 -24.94
N VAL A 156 7.51 -4.94 -25.19
CA VAL A 156 7.01 -3.82 -24.37
C VAL A 156 5.49 -3.76 -24.39
N ALA A 157 4.84 -3.93 -25.54
CA ALA A 157 3.38 -3.99 -25.62
C ALA A 157 2.79 -5.16 -24.80
N ARG A 158 3.39 -6.35 -24.88
CA ARG A 158 2.99 -7.50 -24.06
C ARG A 158 3.15 -7.22 -22.58
N VAL A 159 4.26 -6.61 -22.18
CA VAL A 159 4.52 -6.21 -20.79
C VAL A 159 3.40 -5.28 -20.31
N ILE A 160 3.10 -4.20 -21.05
CA ILE A 160 2.02 -3.25 -20.71
C ILE A 160 0.68 -3.99 -20.53
N LEU A 161 0.32 -4.85 -21.49
CA LEU A 161 -0.96 -5.59 -21.46
C LEU A 161 -1.02 -6.60 -20.31
N SER A 162 0.10 -7.23 -19.97
CA SER A 162 0.22 -8.22 -18.90
C SER A 162 0.35 -7.62 -17.50
N CYS A 163 0.52 -6.30 -17.37
CA CYS A 163 0.69 -5.63 -16.09
C CYS A 163 -0.47 -5.99 -15.14
N PRO A 164 -0.18 -6.63 -13.98
CA PRO A 164 -1.21 -6.96 -13.03
C PRO A 164 -1.77 -5.69 -12.40
N VAL A 165 -3.08 -5.69 -12.19
CA VAL A 165 -3.86 -4.62 -11.56
C VAL A 165 -4.80 -5.25 -10.54
N VAL A 166 -4.87 -4.70 -9.33
CA VAL A 166 -5.92 -5.07 -8.38
C VAL A 166 -7.05 -4.06 -8.53
N ALA A 167 -8.19 -4.52 -9.07
CA ALA A 167 -9.39 -3.72 -9.20
C ALA A 167 -10.27 -3.89 -7.95
N PHE A 168 -10.58 -2.78 -7.29
CA PHE A 168 -11.63 -2.72 -6.27
C PHE A 168 -12.92 -2.29 -6.94
N GLU A 169 -13.90 -3.18 -6.97
CA GLU A 169 -15.24 -2.88 -7.43
C GLU A 169 -16.07 -2.43 -6.23
N VAL A 170 -16.54 -1.19 -6.30
CA VAL A 170 -17.38 -0.60 -5.26
C VAL A 170 -18.81 -0.57 -5.75
N ASP A 171 -19.67 -1.31 -5.04
CA ASP A 171 -21.11 -1.30 -5.28
C ASP A 171 -21.75 -0.01 -4.74
N ASP A 172 -22.71 0.54 -5.47
CA ASP A 172 -23.20 1.91 -5.26
C ASP A 172 -23.94 2.10 -3.91
N ASP A 173 -24.45 1.01 -3.31
CA ASP A 173 -24.99 1.01 -1.95
C ASP A 173 -23.93 1.31 -0.87
N PHE A 174 -22.67 0.94 -1.12
CA PHE A 174 -21.54 1.31 -0.26
C PHE A 174 -21.17 2.79 -0.42
N SER A 175 -21.26 3.31 -1.65
CA SER A 175 -21.03 4.72 -1.94
C SER A 175 -22.05 5.64 -1.25
N SER A 176 -23.33 5.27 -1.22
CA SER A 176 -24.39 6.12 -0.65
C SER A 176 -24.30 6.35 0.88
N ARG A 177 -23.61 5.47 1.63
CA ARG A 177 -23.52 5.54 3.09
C ARG A 177 -22.20 6.09 3.60
N VAL A 178 -21.10 5.93 2.84
CA VAL A 178 -19.75 6.29 3.29
C VAL A 178 -18.99 7.17 2.31
N LEU A 179 -19.25 7.14 0.99
CA LEU A 179 -18.48 7.96 0.03
C LEU A 179 -19.22 9.23 -0.41
N SER A 180 -20.55 9.22 -0.54
CA SER A 180 -21.35 10.38 -0.96
C SER A 180 -21.32 11.52 0.08
N ARG A 181 -21.48 11.18 1.37
CA ARG A 181 -21.35 12.17 2.46
C ARG A 181 -19.95 12.79 2.56
N PHE A 182 -18.92 12.10 2.10
CA PHE A 182 -17.54 12.59 2.08
C PHE A 182 -17.23 13.40 0.82
N TYR A 183 -17.81 13.01 -0.33
CA TYR A 183 -17.70 13.74 -1.59
C TYR A 183 -18.40 15.10 -1.55
N ASP A 184 -19.56 15.18 -0.87
CA ASP A 184 -20.36 16.41 -0.85
C ASP A 184 -19.86 17.45 0.18
N TYR A 185 -19.06 17.04 1.18
CA TYR A 185 -18.62 17.92 2.28
C TYR A 185 -17.23 18.52 2.07
N ASP A 186 -16.28 17.72 1.54
CA ASP A 186 -14.98 18.21 1.06
C ASP A 186 -14.28 17.17 0.16
N PRO A 187 -14.40 17.30 -1.18
CA PRO A 187 -13.74 16.42 -2.15
C PRO A 187 -12.21 16.38 -2.02
N ARG A 188 -11.59 17.39 -1.39
CA ARG A 188 -10.12 17.47 -1.25
C ARG A 188 -9.59 16.60 -0.13
N THR A 189 -10.37 16.40 0.92
CA THR A 189 -9.98 15.59 2.09
C THR A 189 -10.13 14.09 1.81
N LEU A 190 -11.18 13.67 1.10
CA LEU A 190 -11.26 12.29 0.59
C LEU A 190 -10.16 12.03 -0.46
N ARG A 191 -9.85 13.04 -1.29
CA ARG A 191 -8.67 13.01 -2.14
C ARG A 191 -7.40 12.88 -1.30
N SER A 192 -7.10 13.69 -0.30
CA SER A 192 -5.85 13.53 0.49
C SER A 192 -5.79 12.21 1.27
N LEU A 193 -6.94 11.61 1.61
CA LEU A 193 -7.03 10.32 2.31
C LEU A 193 -6.85 9.10 1.37
N ILE A 194 -7.08 9.26 0.07
CA ILE A 194 -6.83 8.26 -0.99
C ILE A 194 -5.52 8.57 -1.74
N ILE A 195 -5.11 9.85 -1.72
CA ILE A 195 -4.00 10.50 -2.43
C ILE A 195 -3.03 11.08 -1.40
N ASP A 196 -2.53 10.23 -0.51
CA ASP A 196 -1.11 10.34 -0.13
C ASP A 196 -0.22 9.55 -1.12
N ASP A 197 -0.82 9.04 -2.20
CA ASP A 197 -0.15 8.54 -3.39
C ASP A 197 -0.66 9.41 -4.57
N GLU A 198 -0.02 10.58 -4.75
CA GLU A 198 -0.16 11.33 -5.99
C GLU A 198 0.19 10.36 -7.13
N SER A 199 -0.66 10.18 -8.13
CA SER A 199 -0.42 9.22 -9.23
C SER A 199 0.96 9.31 -9.93
N ALA A 200 1.67 10.42 -9.74
CA ALA A 200 3.06 10.70 -10.07
C ALA A 200 4.11 10.00 -9.17
N SER A 201 3.79 9.94 -7.88
CA SER A 201 4.48 9.24 -6.80
C SER A 201 4.27 7.73 -6.88
N ASP A 202 3.11 7.19 -7.29
CA ASP A 202 2.79 5.75 -7.17
C ASP A 202 3.88 4.78 -7.70
N VAL A 203 4.49 5.03 -8.87
CA VAL A 203 5.55 4.16 -9.43
C VAL A 203 6.85 4.30 -8.64
N ILE A 204 7.21 5.53 -8.26
CA ILE A 204 8.41 5.84 -7.46
C ILE A 204 8.23 5.29 -6.03
N ALA A 205 7.04 5.44 -5.46
CA ALA A 205 6.62 4.92 -4.19
C ALA A 205 6.60 3.39 -4.21
N LEU A 206 6.10 2.75 -5.26
CA LEU A 206 6.12 1.29 -5.41
C LEU A 206 7.55 0.76 -5.58
N ALA A 207 8.37 1.38 -6.42
CA ALA A 207 9.78 1.01 -6.57
C ALA A 207 10.55 1.18 -5.25
N ASN A 208 10.30 2.27 -4.52
CA ASN A 208 10.84 2.47 -3.19
C ASN A 208 10.30 1.40 -2.21
N ARG A 209 8.99 1.11 -2.20
CA ARG A 209 8.39 0.03 -1.40
C ARG A 209 9.06 -1.31 -1.67
N ARG A 210 9.27 -1.68 -2.95
CA ARG A 210 10.02 -2.91 -3.32
C ARG A 210 11.44 -2.91 -2.78
N LYS A 211 12.16 -1.78 -2.87
CA LYS A 211 13.51 -1.64 -2.29
C LYS A 211 13.49 -1.82 -0.78
N GLN A 212 12.53 -1.21 -0.09
CA GLN A 212 12.39 -1.30 1.37
C GLN A 212 11.98 -2.70 1.81
N VAL A 213 11.12 -3.40 1.06
CA VAL A 213 10.83 -4.82 1.25
C VAL A 213 12.08 -5.68 1.07
N GLY A 214 12.93 -5.36 0.09
CA GLY A 214 14.22 -6.00 -0.07
C GLY A 214 15.14 -5.84 1.14
N ILE A 215 15.15 -4.65 1.77
CA ILE A 215 15.88 -4.40 3.01
C ILE A 215 15.25 -5.17 4.18
N PHE A 216 13.92 -5.15 4.29
CA PHE A 216 13.18 -5.90 5.33
C PHE A 216 13.54 -7.39 5.26
N ARG A 217 13.43 -8.01 4.08
CA ARG A 217 13.81 -9.42 3.89
C ARG A 217 15.25 -9.67 4.31
N ARG A 218 16.18 -8.80 3.91
CA ARG A 218 17.59 -8.93 4.28
C ARG A 218 17.83 -8.83 5.78
N TYR A 219 17.08 -7.98 6.50
CA TYR A 219 17.13 -7.94 7.97
C TYR A 219 16.64 -9.23 8.64
N LEU A 220 15.81 -10.04 7.97
CA LEU A 220 15.33 -11.32 8.50
C LEU A 220 16.24 -12.50 8.14
N GLU A 221 16.95 -12.43 7.01
CA GLU A 221 17.70 -13.55 6.43
C GLU A 221 19.23 -13.44 6.60
N ASP A 222 19.76 -12.24 6.82
CA ASP A 222 21.19 -11.96 6.91
C ASP A 222 21.53 -11.31 8.27
N ASP A 223 21.90 -12.16 9.24
CA ASP A 223 22.24 -11.76 10.61
C ASP A 223 23.40 -10.76 10.64
N ASP A 224 24.41 -10.94 9.77
CA ASP A 224 25.57 -10.06 9.72
C ASP A 224 25.18 -8.66 9.23
N TYR A 225 24.33 -8.60 8.19
CA TYR A 225 23.79 -7.34 7.69
C TYR A 225 22.94 -6.62 8.75
N PHE A 226 22.10 -7.35 9.49
CA PHE A 226 21.27 -6.78 10.56
C PHE A 226 22.12 -6.27 11.74
N LEU A 227 23.12 -7.04 12.18
CA LEU A 227 24.00 -6.65 13.28
C LEU A 227 24.87 -5.44 12.94
N GLN A 228 25.34 -5.33 11.69
CA GLN A 228 26.05 -4.15 11.21
C GLN A 228 25.19 -2.88 11.30
N GLU A 229 23.91 -2.95 10.93
CA GLU A 229 23.00 -1.81 11.07
C GLU A 229 22.73 -1.47 12.54
N ALA A 230 22.57 -2.48 13.42
CA ALA A 230 22.40 -2.27 14.85
C ALA A 230 23.60 -1.52 15.48
N SER A 231 24.83 -1.91 15.10
CA SER A 231 26.05 -1.23 15.52
C SER A 231 26.17 0.19 14.95
N ARG A 232 25.65 0.43 13.73
CA ARG A 232 25.65 1.76 13.12
C ARG A 232 24.71 2.74 13.82
N LEU A 233 23.57 2.25 14.30
CA LEU A 233 22.52 3.09 14.90
C LEU A 233 22.72 3.35 16.40
N SER A 234 23.43 2.48 17.12
CA SER A 234 23.73 2.71 18.54
C SER A 234 25.01 1.99 18.98
N ASP A 235 25.80 2.65 19.83
CA ASP A 235 26.97 2.04 20.48
C ASP A 235 26.61 0.83 21.35
N SER A 236 25.36 0.78 21.83
CA SER A 236 24.81 -0.33 22.61
C SER A 236 24.32 -1.52 21.76
N GLY A 237 24.27 -1.40 20.42
CA GLY A 237 23.78 -2.45 19.53
C GLY A 237 22.31 -2.86 19.74
N LYS A 238 21.44 -1.92 20.14
CA LYS A 238 20.03 -2.21 20.43
C LYS A 238 19.30 -2.63 19.15
N LYS A 239 18.96 -3.91 19.06
CA LYS A 239 18.32 -4.52 17.88
C LYS A 239 16.92 -3.96 17.62
N GLU A 240 16.15 -3.67 18.67
CA GLU A 240 14.80 -3.08 18.55
C GLU A 240 14.85 -1.70 17.86
N LEU A 241 15.92 -0.92 18.09
CA LEU A 241 16.07 0.40 17.49
C LEU A 241 16.19 0.35 15.96
N VAL A 242 16.78 -0.73 15.41
CA VAL A 242 16.84 -0.95 13.96
C VAL A 242 15.42 -1.04 13.39
N TRP A 243 14.56 -1.84 14.03
CA TRP A 243 13.17 -2.02 13.60
C TRP A 243 12.33 -0.77 13.81
N GLN A 244 12.47 -0.10 14.94
CA GLN A 244 11.80 1.18 15.19
C GLN A 244 12.15 2.20 14.08
N LYS A 245 13.44 2.42 13.80
CA LYS A 245 13.88 3.36 12.76
C LYS A 245 13.45 2.92 11.36
N PHE A 246 13.42 1.62 11.10
CA PHE A 246 12.97 1.08 9.83
C PHE A 246 11.47 1.32 9.60
N PHE A 247 10.63 1.04 10.60
CA PHE A 247 9.19 1.27 10.52
C PHE A 247 8.84 2.76 10.53
N GLU A 248 9.59 3.61 11.23
CA GLU A 248 9.44 5.07 11.17
C GLU A 248 9.64 5.63 9.77
N ARG A 249 10.60 5.08 9.01
CA ARG A 249 10.83 5.44 7.60
C ARG A 249 9.82 4.82 6.64
N ASN A 250 9.11 3.77 7.09
CA ASN A 250 8.20 2.96 6.29
C ASN A 250 6.85 2.75 6.99
N PRO A 251 6.13 3.83 7.38
CA PRO A 251 4.90 3.70 8.16
C PRO A 251 3.80 2.93 7.41
N TRP A 252 3.86 2.90 6.07
CA TRP A 252 2.98 2.10 5.21
C TRP A 252 3.04 0.59 5.52
N ILE A 253 4.18 0.10 6.02
CA ILE A 253 4.34 -1.31 6.43
C ILE A 253 3.42 -1.58 7.59
N LEU A 254 3.33 -0.74 8.61
CA LEU A 254 2.39 -0.96 9.73
C LEU A 254 0.96 -0.51 9.37
N GLY A 255 0.86 0.50 8.50
CA GLY A 255 -0.35 1.18 8.09
C GLY A 255 -1.43 0.26 7.51
N ALA A 256 -1.14 -0.31 6.33
CA ALA A 256 -2.09 -1.13 5.59
C ALA A 256 -1.98 -2.63 5.92
N SER A 257 -0.92 -3.05 6.61
CA SER A 257 -0.71 -4.48 6.91
C SER A 257 -1.27 -4.92 8.25
N LEU A 258 -1.30 -4.07 9.28
CA LEU A 258 -1.70 -4.50 10.63
C LEU A 258 -3.22 -4.63 10.72
N ALA A 259 -3.97 -3.72 10.10
CA ALA A 259 -5.42 -3.81 10.02
C ALA A 259 -5.86 -4.02 8.55
N GLY A 260 -6.96 -4.73 8.31
CA GLY A 260 -7.69 -4.65 7.03
C GLY A 260 -8.32 -3.27 6.74
N GLN A 261 -7.83 -2.23 7.41
CA GLN A 261 -8.24 -0.83 7.38
C GLN A 261 -6.96 0.02 7.31
N LEU A 262 -6.93 1.06 6.49
CA LEU A 262 -5.77 1.94 6.35
C LEU A 262 -5.44 2.64 7.68
N LEU A 263 -4.23 2.46 8.23
CA LEU A 263 -3.75 3.23 9.39
C LEU A 263 -2.73 4.30 8.96
N THR A 264 -2.79 5.47 9.60
CA THR A 264 -1.81 6.57 9.45
C THR A 264 -1.05 6.78 10.76
N SER A 265 0.19 7.28 10.67
CA SER A 265 0.95 7.67 11.86
C SER A 265 0.25 8.82 12.59
N TRP A 266 0.32 8.82 13.93
CA TRP A 266 -0.11 9.96 14.73
C TRP A 266 0.76 11.20 14.46
N ASN A 267 2.09 11.03 14.46
CA ASN A 267 3.06 12.08 14.15
C ASN A 267 3.80 11.72 12.83
N PRO A 268 3.83 12.60 11.83
CA PRO A 268 4.44 12.30 10.53
C PRO A 268 5.96 12.04 10.57
N THR A 269 6.63 12.37 11.68
CA THR A 269 8.09 12.25 11.82
C THR A 269 8.56 11.18 12.81
N GLN A 270 7.70 10.72 13.73
CA GLN A 270 8.07 9.78 14.78
C GLN A 270 6.92 8.84 15.18
N LEU A 271 7.17 7.53 15.17
CA LEU A 271 6.19 6.53 15.60
C LEU A 271 6.10 6.40 17.12
N GLU A 272 7.25 6.48 17.81
CA GLU A 272 7.31 6.40 19.28
C GLU A 272 6.63 7.63 19.90
N GLN A 273 5.66 7.41 20.78
CA GLN A 273 4.93 8.49 21.45
C GLN A 273 4.76 8.24 22.95
N ILE A 274 4.71 9.32 23.73
CA ILE A 274 4.35 9.27 25.15
C ILE A 274 2.82 9.25 25.24
N VAL A 275 2.25 8.14 25.75
CA VAL A 275 0.78 7.94 25.79
C VAL A 275 0.19 8.29 27.17
N ALA A 276 1.05 8.43 28.19
CA ALA A 276 0.68 8.95 29.50
C ALA A 276 1.76 9.92 29.98
N GLY A 277 1.37 11.16 30.30
CA GLY A 277 2.29 12.20 30.77
C GLY A 277 3.01 11.81 32.06
N ALA A 278 4.14 12.47 32.33
CA ALA A 278 4.78 12.41 33.64
C ALA A 278 3.84 13.02 34.68
N SER A 279 3.39 12.22 35.66
CA SER A 279 2.69 12.74 36.83
C SER A 279 3.69 12.94 37.97
N VAL A 280 3.30 13.69 38.99
CA VAL A 280 4.07 13.83 40.25
C VAL A 280 4.34 12.45 40.91
N ALA A 281 3.65 11.37 40.47
CA ALA A 281 3.72 10.02 41.04
C ALA A 281 4.22 8.92 40.07
N GLY A 282 4.73 9.23 38.86
CA GLY A 282 5.24 8.17 37.97
C GLY A 282 5.88 8.62 36.66
N SER A 283 6.76 7.79 36.11
CA SER A 283 7.39 8.01 34.80
C SER A 283 6.38 7.82 33.67
N GLY A 284 6.40 8.72 32.68
CA GLY A 284 5.53 8.62 31.50
C GLY A 284 5.77 7.31 30.75
N LYS A 285 4.70 6.69 30.25
CA LYS A 285 4.77 5.44 29.49
C LYS A 285 4.82 5.73 27.98
N ARG A 286 5.80 5.12 27.32
CA ARG A 286 5.99 5.21 25.86
C ARG A 286 5.51 3.92 25.19
N VAL A 287 5.04 4.07 23.96
CA VAL A 287 4.71 2.98 23.03
C VAL A 287 5.61 3.10 21.81
N ASP A 288 6.03 1.98 21.24
CA ASP A 288 6.95 1.98 20.09
C ASP A 288 6.31 2.57 18.84
N ALA A 289 5.01 2.36 18.64
CA ALA A 289 4.26 2.98 17.57
C ALA A 289 2.84 3.38 18.00
N LEU A 290 2.50 4.66 17.77
CA LEU A 290 1.15 5.19 17.91
C LEU A 290 0.58 5.55 16.53
N LEU A 291 -0.47 4.84 16.16
CA LEU A 291 -1.14 4.93 14.87
C LEU A 291 -2.61 5.34 15.08
N ARG A 292 -3.28 5.70 13.98
CA ARG A 292 -4.72 5.96 13.97
C ARG A 292 -5.36 5.40 12.72
N THR A 293 -6.60 4.92 12.82
CA THR A 293 -7.37 4.52 11.64
C THR A 293 -7.64 5.71 10.74
N SER A 294 -7.65 5.47 9.44
CA SER A 294 -8.05 6.47 8.45
C SER A 294 -9.56 6.47 8.31
N GLY A 295 -10.18 7.64 8.37
CA GLY A 295 -11.64 7.83 8.29
C GLY A 295 -12.09 9.11 9.00
N VAL A 296 -13.39 9.47 8.85
CA VAL A 296 -13.99 10.64 9.55
C VAL A 296 -13.96 10.47 11.07
N ILE A 297 -14.03 9.23 11.54
CA ILE A 297 -13.79 8.89 12.94
C ILE A 297 -12.48 8.12 12.98
N LYS A 298 -11.45 8.75 13.54
CA LYS A 298 -10.14 8.12 13.74
C LYS A 298 -10.17 7.40 15.08
N SER A 299 -9.73 6.15 15.10
CA SER A 299 -9.55 5.38 16.34
C SER A 299 -8.06 5.13 16.53
N MET A 300 -7.59 5.26 17.78
CA MET A 300 -6.19 5.03 18.07
C MET A 300 -5.83 3.55 17.95
N VAL A 301 -4.60 3.31 17.50
CA VAL A 301 -3.99 2.00 17.38
C VAL A 301 -2.61 2.04 18.03
N LEU A 302 -2.32 1.10 18.91
CA LEU A 302 -1.04 0.99 19.60
C LEU A 302 -0.28 -0.21 19.06
N ALA A 303 1.04 -0.10 18.88
CA ALA A 303 1.87 -1.24 18.57
C ALA A 303 3.14 -1.27 19.42
N GLU A 304 3.45 -2.45 19.95
CA GLU A 304 4.71 -2.76 20.64
C GLU A 304 5.55 -3.64 19.71
N ILE A 305 6.84 -3.32 19.57
CA ILE A 305 7.76 -3.99 18.65
C ILE A 305 8.88 -4.64 19.45
N LYS A 306 8.95 -5.96 19.40
CA LYS A 306 10.14 -6.73 19.81
C LYS A 306 11.00 -7.03 18.58
N THR A 307 12.01 -7.87 18.72
CA THR A 307 12.87 -8.26 17.59
C THR A 307 12.34 -9.50 16.87
N HIS A 308 12.77 -9.69 15.62
CA HIS A 308 12.44 -10.86 14.81
C HIS A 308 13.08 -12.16 15.32
N ASP A 309 14.20 -12.07 16.06
CA ASP A 309 14.88 -13.19 16.71
C ASP A 309 14.36 -13.47 18.13
N THR A 310 13.39 -12.70 18.62
CA THR A 310 12.75 -12.97 19.91
C THR A 310 11.98 -14.29 19.86
N PRO A 311 12.24 -15.24 20.79
CA PRO A 311 11.53 -16.52 20.80
C PRO A 311 10.01 -16.35 21.00
N LEU A 312 9.19 -17.07 20.23
CA LEU A 312 7.73 -17.10 20.40
C LEU A 312 7.30 -18.04 21.54
N LEU A 313 7.98 -19.17 21.67
CA LEU A 313 7.70 -20.21 22.65
C LEU A 313 8.90 -20.45 23.54
N GLN A 314 8.66 -20.81 24.79
CA GLN A 314 9.70 -21.32 25.70
C GLN A 314 9.87 -22.84 25.53
N ARG A 315 10.62 -23.47 26.44
CA ARG A 315 10.75 -24.94 26.45
C ARG A 315 9.39 -25.64 26.56
N GLU A 316 9.35 -26.86 26.03
CA GLU A 316 8.22 -27.76 26.21
C GLU A 316 7.93 -27.94 27.70
N TYR A 317 6.72 -27.60 28.13
CA TYR A 317 6.28 -27.74 29.52
C TYR A 317 5.85 -29.17 29.81
N ARG A 318 5.19 -29.78 28.83
CA ARG A 318 4.72 -31.17 28.84
C ARG A 318 4.70 -31.67 27.40
N SER A 319 4.78 -32.98 27.18
CA SER A 319 4.77 -33.56 25.84
C SER A 319 3.64 -32.98 24.96
N GLY A 320 4.02 -32.35 23.86
CA GLY A 320 3.13 -31.68 22.90
C GLY A 320 2.62 -30.30 23.34
N CYS A 321 3.04 -29.79 24.49
CA CYS A 321 2.56 -28.53 25.08
C CYS A 321 3.72 -27.55 25.30
N TRP A 322 3.78 -26.55 24.44
CA TRP A 322 4.79 -25.49 24.49
C TRP A 322 4.19 -24.23 25.10
N GLY A 323 4.85 -23.65 26.11
CA GLY A 323 4.40 -22.40 26.69
C GLY A 323 4.79 -21.20 25.83
N PRO A 324 4.08 -20.05 25.93
CA PRO A 324 4.55 -18.80 25.37
C PRO A 324 5.89 -18.41 26.01
N SER A 325 6.76 -17.73 25.27
CA SER A 325 8.00 -17.20 25.84
C SER A 325 7.70 -16.08 26.86
N GLU A 326 8.67 -15.82 27.74
CA GLU A 326 8.59 -14.68 28.68
C GLU A 326 8.46 -13.34 27.95
N HIS A 327 9.08 -13.20 26.77
CA HIS A 327 8.99 -12.00 25.94
C HIS A 327 7.60 -11.83 25.32
N LEU A 328 6.97 -12.92 24.84
CA LEU A 328 5.63 -12.89 24.29
C LEU A 328 4.60 -12.56 25.37
N ALA A 329 4.64 -13.28 26.50
CA ALA A 329 3.74 -13.03 27.63
C ALA A 329 3.95 -11.62 28.23
N GLY A 330 5.21 -11.22 28.41
CA GLY A 330 5.58 -9.89 28.91
C GLY A 330 5.15 -8.77 27.98
N GLY A 331 5.30 -8.94 26.65
CA GLY A 331 4.86 -7.97 25.64
C GLY A 331 3.35 -7.74 25.67
N ILE A 332 2.56 -8.82 25.81
CA ILE A 332 1.09 -8.73 25.98
C ILE A 332 0.73 -7.92 27.22
N VAL A 333 1.31 -8.27 28.38
CA VAL A 333 1.03 -7.59 29.66
C VAL A 333 1.44 -6.12 29.60
N GLN A 334 2.60 -5.84 28.99
CA GLN A 334 3.08 -4.47 28.80
C GLN A 334 2.09 -3.65 27.98
N LEU A 335 1.69 -4.16 26.81
CA LEU A 335 0.81 -3.46 25.88
C LEU A 335 -0.60 -3.26 26.45
N GLN A 336 -1.19 -4.28 27.08
CA GLN A 336 -2.46 -4.15 27.81
C GLN A 336 -2.39 -3.07 28.90
N GLY A 337 -1.31 -3.05 29.67
CA GLY A 337 -1.10 -2.02 30.69
C GLY A 337 -0.89 -0.62 30.09
N THR A 338 -0.32 -0.51 28.90
CA THR A 338 -0.17 0.75 28.18
C THR A 338 -1.53 1.23 27.66
N VAL A 339 -2.32 0.37 27.03
CA VAL A 339 -3.70 0.68 26.59
C VAL A 339 -4.57 1.11 27.76
N TYR A 340 -4.55 0.38 28.88
CA TYR A 340 -5.32 0.73 30.07
C TYR A 340 -4.99 2.14 30.58
N ARG A 341 -3.69 2.46 30.68
CA ARG A 341 -3.25 3.79 31.12
C ARG A 341 -3.61 4.87 30.11
N ALA A 342 -3.47 4.61 28.81
CA ALA A 342 -3.84 5.53 27.76
C ALA A 342 -5.32 5.95 27.88
N ILE A 343 -6.22 4.98 28.07
CA ILE A 343 -7.66 5.23 28.28
C ILE A 343 -7.89 6.08 29.53
N GLN A 344 -7.18 5.80 30.63
CA GLN A 344 -7.33 6.55 31.88
C GLN A 344 -6.78 7.98 31.80
N SER A 345 -5.69 8.22 31.05
CA SER A 345 -5.05 9.53 30.99
C SER A 345 -5.60 10.44 29.90
N ILE A 346 -5.92 9.88 28.74
CA ILE A 346 -6.41 10.63 27.57
C ILE A 346 -7.93 10.79 27.63
N GLY A 347 -8.65 9.84 28.22
CA GLY A 347 -10.11 9.78 28.17
C GLY A 347 -10.61 9.22 26.83
N GLU A 348 -11.83 9.59 26.44
CA GLU A 348 -12.49 9.02 25.25
C GLU A 348 -12.03 9.65 23.92
N GLN A 349 -11.42 10.83 23.96
CA GLN A 349 -11.12 11.65 22.78
C GLN A 349 -9.83 12.46 22.95
N LEU A 350 -8.96 12.40 21.95
CA LEU A 350 -7.78 13.24 21.81
C LEU A 350 -8.01 14.24 20.67
N HIS A 351 -7.89 15.53 20.99
CA HIS A 351 -8.09 16.62 20.03
C HIS A 351 -6.79 16.92 19.29
N ASP A 352 -6.84 16.99 17.95
CA ASP A 352 -5.73 17.46 17.13
C ASP A 352 -5.65 19.00 17.27
N ARG A 353 -4.45 19.54 17.46
CA ARG A 353 -4.19 20.98 17.53
C ARG A 353 -3.28 21.43 16.39
N ASP A 354 -3.49 22.64 15.88
CA ASP A 354 -2.61 23.27 14.91
C ASP A 354 -1.33 23.84 15.55
N ASP A 355 -0.45 24.38 14.72
CA ASP A 355 0.86 24.93 15.14
C ASP A 355 0.73 26.13 16.10
N ASP A 356 -0.43 26.80 16.11
CA ASP A 356 -0.76 27.90 17.01
C ASP A 356 -1.52 27.42 18.27
N GLY A 357 -1.76 26.11 18.39
CA GLY A 357 -2.39 25.44 19.52
C GLY A 357 -3.92 25.44 19.52
N ALA A 358 -4.56 25.86 18.42
CA ALA A 358 -6.01 25.83 18.27
C ALA A 358 -6.50 24.43 17.85
N ASP A 359 -7.67 24.03 18.32
CA ASP A 359 -8.25 22.73 17.99
C ASP A 359 -8.65 22.68 16.50
N ILE A 360 -8.29 21.60 15.81
CA ILE A 360 -8.62 21.37 14.40
C ILE A 360 -9.98 20.66 14.32
N PRO A 361 -11.04 21.31 13.80
CA PRO A 361 -12.37 20.71 13.75
C PRO A 361 -12.41 19.43 12.91
N GLY A 362 -12.94 18.34 13.47
CA GLY A 362 -13.13 17.06 12.76
C GLY A 362 -11.88 16.18 12.64
N ALA A 363 -10.79 16.54 13.30
CA ALA A 363 -9.53 15.78 13.27
C ALA A 363 -9.36 14.84 14.48
N ASP A 364 -10.32 14.83 15.41
CA ASP A 364 -10.29 14.10 16.67
C ASP A 364 -10.03 12.60 16.51
N THR A 365 -9.28 12.05 17.46
CA THR A 365 -9.01 10.62 17.55
C THR A 365 -9.58 10.03 18.83
N TYR A 366 -10.43 9.03 18.66
CA TYR A 366 -11.15 8.39 19.75
C TYR A 366 -10.36 7.21 20.33
N LEU A 367 -10.50 7.04 21.64
CA LEU A 367 -9.80 6.03 22.43
C LEU A 367 -10.74 4.96 23.01
N ILE A 368 -11.83 4.66 22.31
CA ILE A 368 -12.81 3.65 22.73
C ILE A 368 -12.29 2.27 22.36
N ARG A 369 -11.65 1.58 23.31
CA ARG A 369 -11.00 0.26 23.13
C ARG A 369 -10.07 0.24 21.89
N PRO A 370 -8.94 0.96 21.93
CA PRO A 370 -8.05 1.06 20.79
C PRO A 370 -7.51 -0.33 20.40
N LYS A 371 -7.39 -0.60 19.10
CA LYS A 371 -6.71 -1.82 18.64
C LYS A 371 -5.26 -1.77 19.10
N SER A 372 -4.71 -2.93 19.44
CA SER A 372 -3.32 -3.04 19.84
C SER A 372 -2.64 -4.22 19.14
N TYR A 373 -1.39 -4.03 18.73
CA TYR A 373 -0.59 -5.03 18.01
C TYR A 373 0.72 -5.31 18.75
N LEU A 374 1.09 -6.58 18.85
CA LEU A 374 2.42 -7.00 19.29
C LEU A 374 3.15 -7.61 18.09
N VAL A 375 4.19 -6.92 17.61
CA VAL A 375 5.07 -7.41 16.54
C VAL A 375 6.27 -8.11 17.17
N ILE A 376 6.38 -9.43 17.00
CA ILE A 376 7.36 -10.25 17.73
C ILE A 376 7.73 -11.53 16.98
N GLY A 377 9.02 -11.86 16.96
CA GLY A 377 9.52 -13.16 16.49
C GLY A 377 9.18 -13.49 15.04
N GLN A 378 9.37 -14.75 14.67
CA GLN A 378 9.09 -15.29 13.34
C GLN A 378 8.46 -16.68 13.43
N LEU A 379 7.54 -17.01 12.52
CA LEU A 379 6.96 -18.36 12.40
C LEU A 379 8.01 -19.40 11.99
N SER A 380 9.07 -19.00 11.29
CA SER A 380 10.21 -19.85 10.98
C SER A 380 10.84 -20.51 12.24
N SER A 381 10.72 -19.90 13.42
CA SER A 381 11.13 -20.48 14.70
C SER A 381 10.33 -21.73 15.14
N LEU A 382 9.19 -21.96 14.50
CA LEU A 382 8.29 -23.10 14.72
C LEU A 382 8.58 -24.26 13.75
N LEU A 383 9.60 -24.13 12.90
CA LEU A 383 10.08 -25.21 12.05
C LEU A 383 10.98 -26.18 12.85
N GLY A 384 10.99 -27.43 12.42
CA GLY A 384 11.92 -28.46 12.88
C GLY A 384 13.27 -28.37 12.17
N GLN A 385 14.24 -29.17 12.62
CA GLN A 385 15.62 -29.14 12.10
C GLN A 385 15.72 -29.38 10.59
N SER A 386 14.80 -30.16 10.02
CA SER A 386 14.73 -30.45 8.58
C SER A 386 13.91 -29.43 7.79
N GLY A 387 13.48 -28.32 8.40
CA GLY A 387 12.67 -27.27 7.77
C GLY A 387 11.16 -27.54 7.73
N GLY A 388 10.71 -28.73 8.13
CA GLY A 388 9.28 -29.05 8.23
C GLY A 388 8.59 -28.39 9.43
N VAL A 389 7.29 -28.11 9.34
CA VAL A 389 6.52 -27.51 10.44
C VAL A 389 6.51 -28.42 11.67
N HIS A 390 6.88 -27.88 12.84
CA HIS A 390 6.73 -28.60 14.10
C HIS A 390 5.29 -28.46 14.61
N ALA A 391 4.45 -29.45 14.31
CA ALA A 391 3.00 -29.40 14.56
C ALA A 391 2.61 -28.98 15.99
N ASP A 392 3.27 -29.51 17.03
CA ASP A 392 2.93 -29.17 18.42
C ASP A 392 3.32 -27.74 18.83
N LYS A 393 4.44 -27.21 18.30
CA LYS A 393 4.83 -25.81 18.49
C LYS A 393 3.80 -24.89 17.82
N LEU A 394 3.50 -25.15 16.55
CA LEU A 394 2.50 -24.38 15.80
C LEU A 394 1.14 -24.43 16.51
N ARG A 395 0.68 -25.60 16.92
CA ARG A 395 -0.58 -25.77 17.65
C ARG A 395 -0.59 -24.96 18.95
N SER A 396 0.48 -25.05 19.74
CA SER A 396 0.57 -24.30 21.01
C SER A 396 0.56 -22.79 20.78
N PHE A 397 1.31 -22.29 19.80
CA PHE A 397 1.36 -20.88 19.46
C PHE A 397 0.02 -20.37 18.91
N GLU A 398 -0.58 -21.07 17.94
CA GLU A 398 -1.87 -20.70 17.34
C GLU A 398 -3.00 -20.69 18.37
N LEU A 399 -3.10 -21.74 19.20
CA LEU A 399 -4.11 -21.81 20.24
C LEU A 399 -3.92 -20.69 21.26
N PHE A 400 -2.69 -20.38 21.66
CA PHE A 400 -2.43 -19.26 22.56
C PHE A 400 -2.85 -17.93 21.92
N ARG A 401 -2.32 -17.59 20.74
CA ARG A 401 -2.55 -16.27 20.12
C ARG A 401 -4.01 -16.03 19.74
N ARG A 402 -4.73 -17.05 19.26
CA ARG A 402 -6.15 -16.93 18.86
C ARG A 402 -7.12 -16.70 20.02
N HIS A 403 -6.69 -16.95 21.27
CA HIS A 403 -7.48 -16.68 22.47
C HIS A 403 -7.08 -15.39 23.17
N ILE A 404 -6.09 -14.66 22.65
CA ILE A 404 -5.78 -13.29 23.09
C ILE A 404 -6.66 -12.33 22.29
N ILE A 405 -7.55 -11.64 23.00
CA ILE A 405 -8.47 -10.67 22.39
C ILE A 405 -7.71 -9.39 21.98
N GLU A 406 -6.86 -8.89 22.88
CA GLU A 406 -6.02 -7.70 22.69
C GLU A 406 -4.71 -7.93 23.47
N PRO A 407 -3.51 -7.77 22.86
CA PRO A 407 -3.26 -7.33 21.48
C PRO A 407 -3.35 -8.45 20.43
N GLU A 408 -3.50 -8.07 19.16
CA GLU A 408 -3.26 -8.97 18.02
C GLU A 408 -1.75 -9.24 17.90
N ILE A 409 -1.36 -10.51 17.77
CA ILE A 409 0.04 -10.93 17.71
C ILE A 409 0.41 -11.21 16.26
N VAL A 410 1.38 -10.45 15.74
CA VAL A 410 1.87 -10.53 14.36
C VAL A 410 3.37 -10.83 14.37
N THR A 411 3.80 -11.77 13.55
CA THR A 411 5.22 -12.11 13.38
C THR A 411 5.87 -11.29 12.26
N PHE A 412 7.20 -11.17 12.26
CA PHE A 412 7.92 -10.36 11.27
C PHE A 412 7.81 -10.93 9.85
N ASP A 413 7.79 -12.25 9.70
CA ASP A 413 7.59 -12.93 8.42
C ASP A 413 6.14 -12.80 7.92
N GLU A 414 5.13 -12.86 8.80
CA GLU A 414 3.76 -12.49 8.43
C GLU A 414 3.66 -11.01 7.99
N LEU A 415 4.35 -10.11 8.69
CA LEU A 415 4.37 -8.69 8.36
C LEU A 415 5.08 -8.42 7.02
N LEU A 416 6.18 -9.12 6.76
CA LEU A 416 6.90 -9.08 5.48
C LEU A 416 6.01 -9.55 4.33
N ALA A 417 5.32 -10.69 4.48
CA ALA A 417 4.42 -11.21 3.45
C ALA A 417 3.31 -10.20 3.08
N ARG A 418 2.77 -9.50 4.08
CA ARG A 418 1.80 -8.41 3.85
C ARG A 418 2.44 -7.21 3.16
N ALA A 419 3.66 -6.83 3.54
CA ALA A 419 4.41 -5.74 2.91
C ALA A 419 4.79 -6.06 1.44
N GLU A 420 5.14 -7.31 1.15
CA GLU A 420 5.38 -7.82 -0.20
C GLU A 420 4.13 -7.65 -1.07
N ALA A 421 2.97 -8.07 -0.57
CA ALA A 421 1.71 -7.91 -1.28
C ALA A 421 1.41 -6.44 -1.61
N ILE A 422 1.61 -5.52 -0.66
CA ILE A 422 1.45 -4.07 -0.87
C ILE A 422 2.46 -3.52 -1.88
N ALA A 423 3.69 -4.06 -1.89
CA ALA A 423 4.74 -3.70 -2.84
C ALA A 423 4.58 -4.38 -4.21
N GLY A 424 3.50 -5.14 -4.45
CA GLY A 424 3.27 -5.87 -5.69
C GLY A 424 4.30 -6.98 -5.93
N ILE A 425 4.85 -7.55 -4.86
CA ILE A 425 5.72 -8.74 -4.85
C ILE A 425 4.85 -9.92 -4.44
N LYS A 426 4.94 -11.04 -5.15
CA LYS A 426 4.22 -12.26 -4.77
C LYS A 426 4.82 -12.78 -3.44
N PRO A 427 4.00 -12.94 -2.38
CA PRO A 427 4.49 -13.51 -1.13
C PRO A 427 5.04 -14.92 -1.35
N LEU A 428 6.12 -15.26 -0.66
CA LEU A 428 6.74 -16.59 -0.68
C LEU A 428 5.85 -17.68 -0.05
#